data_AF-A0A2A4MIE1-F1
#
_entry.id   AF-A0A2A4MIE1-F1
#
_cell.length_a   1.000
_cell.length_b   1.000
_cell.length_c   1.000
_cell.angle_alpha   90.00
_cell.angle_beta   90.00
_cell.angle_gamma   90.00
#
_symmetry.space_group_name_H-M   'P 1'
#
loop_
_entity.id
_entity.type
_entity.pdbx_description
1 polymer ?
#
loop_
_entity_poly.entity_id
_entity_poly.type
_entity_poly.pdbx_seq_one_letter_code
_entity_poly.pdbx_strand_id
1 'polypeptide(L)'
;MQVGEINNMKNVAVRRQGGFSLIELLIAVAILGILMAVSLPSFTNSLERMNSNSQIKQFLSTLNFTRSEAVKRGRNVVICASNDGLDCDANDWSQGWLVFEDNNADANGATGSVDAGDTVLRVFDLLASNSEISFSAALFEYTSLGFSATEEIETFLVCPQSQNSDNARSIEISLSGRGRRIEDGLVCP
;
A
#
# COMPACT_ATOMS: atom_id res chain seq x y z
N MET A 1 4.93 52.65 -74.58
CA MET A 1 3.71 51.86 -74.85
C MET A 1 3.84 50.60 -74.01
N GLN A 2 3.16 50.56 -72.85
CA GLN A 2 2.02 49.65 -72.56
C GLN A 2 2.50 48.19 -72.45
N VAL A 3 2.27 47.38 -71.43
CA VAL A 3 1.35 47.24 -70.27
C VAL A 3 2.08 46.23 -69.37
N GLY A 4 2.24 46.39 -68.06
CA GLY A 4 1.19 46.31 -67.03
C GLY A 4 1.30 44.97 -66.30
N GLU A 5 1.57 45.07 -64.99
CA GLU A 5 1.52 43.98 -64.02
C GLU A 5 0.16 43.26 -64.03
N ILE A 6 0.19 41.95 -63.84
CA ILE A 6 -0.95 41.20 -63.27
C ILE A 6 -0.43 40.35 -62.12
N ASN A 7 -0.34 40.99 -60.95
CA ASN A 7 -0.16 40.31 -59.68
C ASN A 7 -1.40 39.44 -59.42
N ASN A 8 -1.20 38.12 -59.47
CA ASN A 8 -2.22 37.11 -59.22
C ASN A 8 -2.53 37.06 -57.72
N MET A 9 -3.44 37.91 -57.25
CA MET A 9 -3.95 37.87 -55.88
C MET A 9 -4.84 36.64 -55.71
N LYS A 10 -4.25 35.55 -55.19
CA LYS A 10 -5.03 34.46 -54.61
C LYS A 10 -5.83 35.02 -53.45
N ASN A 11 -7.16 35.10 -53.59
CA ASN A 11 -8.07 35.42 -52.49
C ASN A 11 -7.91 34.36 -51.40
N VAL A 12 -7.20 34.71 -50.32
CA VAL A 12 -7.15 33.91 -49.10
C VAL A 12 -8.46 34.16 -48.36
N ALA A 13 -9.40 33.22 -48.43
CA ALA A 13 -10.62 33.28 -47.64
C ALA A 13 -10.27 33.18 -46.14
N VAL A 14 -10.37 34.31 -45.42
CA VAL A 14 -10.25 34.34 -43.96
C VAL A 14 -11.47 33.59 -43.40
N ARG A 15 -11.26 32.37 -42.90
CA ARG A 15 -12.30 31.67 -42.14
C ARG A 15 -12.60 32.50 -40.89
N ARG A 16 -13.85 32.97 -40.75
CA ARG A 16 -14.32 33.54 -39.49
C ARG A 16 -14.20 32.46 -38.42
N GLN A 17 -13.35 32.68 -37.43
CA GLN A 17 -13.33 31.85 -36.23
C GLN A 17 -14.67 32.10 -35.50
N GLY A 18 -15.50 31.07 -35.41
CA GLY A 18 -16.69 31.11 -34.56
C GLY A 18 -16.26 31.08 -33.09
N GLY A 19 -16.72 32.05 -32.31
CA GLY A 19 -16.54 32.06 -30.85
C GLY A 19 -17.73 31.41 -30.15
N PHE A 20 -17.49 30.84 -28.97
CA PHE A 20 -18.54 30.35 -28.09
C PHE A 20 -19.29 31.53 -27.46
N SER A 21 -20.59 31.34 -27.21
CA SER A 21 -21.36 32.36 -26.49
C SER A 21 -21.02 32.35 -24.98
N LEU A 22 -21.17 33.48 -24.31
CA LEU A 22 -20.96 33.57 -22.86
C LEU A 22 -21.86 32.59 -22.11
N ILE A 23 -23.12 32.43 -22.55
CA ILE A 23 -24.06 31.49 -21.95
C ILE A 23 -23.63 30.03 -22.15
N GLU A 24 -23.03 29.70 -23.29
CA GLU A 24 -22.52 28.35 -23.58
C GLU A 24 -21.32 28.01 -22.70
N LEU A 25 -20.40 28.97 -22.47
CA LEU A 25 -19.32 28.79 -21.51
C LEU A 25 -19.86 28.58 -20.09
N LEU A 26 -20.86 29.36 -19.67
CA LEU A 26 -21.48 29.20 -18.35
C LEU A 26 -22.16 27.84 -18.19
N ILE A 27 -22.88 27.37 -19.21
CA ILE A 27 -23.50 26.04 -19.20
C ILE A 27 -22.42 24.95 -19.15
N ALA A 28 -21.34 25.07 -19.93
CA ALA A 28 -20.24 24.10 -19.91
C ALA A 28 -19.56 24.03 -18.54
N VAL A 29 -19.26 25.17 -17.91
CA VAL A 29 -18.67 25.22 -16.56
C VAL A 29 -19.64 24.66 -15.51
N ALA A 30 -20.94 24.95 -15.63
CA ALA A 30 -21.96 24.40 -14.73
C ALA A 30 -22.04 22.87 -14.81
N ILE A 31 -22.07 22.31 -16.03
CA ILE A 31 -22.07 20.85 -16.25
C ILE A 31 -20.79 20.24 -15.69
N LEU A 32 -19.63 20.84 -15.96
CA LEU A 32 -18.33 20.36 -15.49
C LEU A 32 -18.25 20.36 -13.95
N GLY A 33 -18.80 21.39 -13.30
CA GLY A 33 -18.92 21.45 -11.82
C GLY A 33 -19.78 20.34 -11.24
N ILE A 34 -20.93 20.03 -11.86
CA ILE A 34 -21.80 18.92 -11.44
C ILE A 34 -21.08 17.58 -11.58
N LEU A 35 -20.39 17.36 -12.69
CA LEU A 35 -19.64 16.12 -12.94
C LEU A 35 -18.50 15.93 -11.92
N MET A 36 -17.77 16.99 -11.59
CA MET A 36 -16.72 16.94 -10.57
C MET A 36 -17.30 16.60 -9.18
N ALA A 37 -18.42 17.21 -8.80
CA ALA A 37 -19.03 16.99 -7.49
C ALA A 37 -19.40 15.51 -7.24
N VAL A 38 -19.86 14.80 -8.28
CA VAL A 38 -20.22 13.38 -8.16
C VAL A 38 -19.00 12.45 -8.29
N SER A 39 -17.97 12.85 -9.03
CA SER A 39 -16.82 11.99 -9.33
C SER A 39 -15.78 11.92 -8.21
N LEU A 40 -15.54 13.02 -7.50
CA LEU A 40 -14.53 13.11 -6.43
C LEU A 40 -14.63 12.04 -5.32
N PRO A 41 -15.81 11.79 -4.70
CA PRO A 41 -15.90 10.80 -3.62
C PRO A 41 -15.59 9.36 -4.07
N SER A 42 -15.89 9.03 -5.33
CA SER A 42 -15.58 7.71 -5.88
C SER A 42 -14.07 7.50 -6.04
N PHE A 43 -13.33 8.58 -6.35
CA PHE A 43 -11.88 8.55 -6.51
C PHE A 43 -11.16 8.36 -5.19
N THR A 44 -11.58 9.06 -4.13
CA THR A 44 -10.98 8.90 -2.79
C THR A 44 -11.17 7.48 -2.27
N ASN A 45 -12.38 6.93 -2.42
CA ASN A 45 -12.68 5.54 -2.05
C ASN A 45 -11.81 4.53 -2.79
N SER A 46 -11.62 4.73 -4.10
CA SER A 46 -10.77 3.86 -4.93
C SER A 46 -9.31 3.92 -4.51
N LEU A 47 -8.81 5.11 -4.19
CA LEU A 47 -7.43 5.32 -3.74
C LEU A 47 -7.18 4.64 -2.39
N GLU A 48 -8.09 4.79 -1.43
CA GLU A 48 -8.00 4.11 -0.12
C GLU A 48 -7.95 2.59 -0.30
N ARG A 49 -8.84 2.02 -1.10
CA ARG A 49 -8.84 0.59 -1.41
C ARG A 49 -7.53 0.14 -2.06
N MET A 50 -6.98 0.94 -2.98
CA MET A 50 -5.68 0.65 -3.61
C MET A 50 -4.54 0.65 -2.58
N ASN A 51 -4.54 1.60 -1.65
CA ASN A 51 -3.55 1.69 -0.59
C ASN A 51 -3.61 0.48 0.35
N SER A 52 -4.78 0.15 0.91
CA SER A 52 -4.95 -1.03 1.77
C SER A 52 -4.54 -2.32 1.05
N ASN A 53 -4.86 -2.44 -0.24
CA ASN A 53 -4.43 -3.58 -1.06
C ASN A 53 -2.93 -3.64 -1.27
N SER A 54 -2.26 -2.49 -1.42
CA SER A 54 -0.81 -2.44 -1.56
C SER A 54 -0.13 -2.90 -0.28
N GLN A 55 -0.59 -2.44 0.88
CA GLN A 55 -0.04 -2.82 2.19
C GLN A 55 -0.20 -4.32 2.45
N ILE A 56 -1.38 -4.89 2.22
CA ILE A 56 -1.60 -6.33 2.34
C ILE A 56 -0.74 -7.14 1.36
N LYS A 57 -0.52 -6.65 0.13
CA LYS A 57 0.40 -7.33 -0.81
C LYS A 57 1.85 -7.28 -0.32
N GLN A 58 2.28 -6.16 0.26
CA GLN A 58 3.62 -6.02 0.84
C GLN A 58 3.80 -6.98 2.02
N PHE A 59 2.82 -7.09 2.90
CA PHE A 59 2.89 -8.03 4.03
C PHE A 59 2.82 -9.50 3.57
N LEU A 60 1.96 -9.85 2.60
CA LEU A 60 1.98 -11.19 1.98
C LEU A 60 3.33 -11.51 1.34
N SER A 61 3.98 -10.53 0.70
CA SER A 61 5.34 -10.70 0.19
C SER A 61 6.35 -10.91 1.31
N THR A 62 6.18 -10.22 2.45
CA THR A 62 7.00 -10.39 3.65
C THR A 62 6.86 -11.80 4.21
N LEU A 63 5.64 -12.31 4.35
CA LEU A 63 5.39 -13.68 4.82
C LEU A 63 6.05 -14.73 3.91
N ASN A 64 5.87 -14.60 2.60
CA ASN A 64 6.48 -15.53 1.64
C ASN A 64 8.01 -15.46 1.64
N PHE A 65 8.57 -14.25 1.76
CA PHE A 65 10.02 -14.05 1.87
C PHE A 65 10.56 -14.69 3.15
N THR A 66 9.98 -14.36 4.31
CA THR A 66 10.39 -14.85 5.62
C THR A 66 10.33 -16.37 5.69
N ARG A 67 9.20 -16.97 5.27
CA ARG A 67 9.04 -18.43 5.20
C ARG A 67 10.11 -19.08 4.32
N SER A 68 10.40 -18.47 3.17
CA SER A 68 11.42 -19.00 2.25
C SER A 68 12.81 -18.91 2.85
N GLU A 69 13.15 -17.83 3.55
CA GLU A 69 14.43 -17.68 4.22
C GLU A 69 14.58 -18.67 5.39
N ALA A 70 13.54 -18.89 6.19
CA ALA A 70 13.55 -19.88 7.27
C ALA A 70 13.87 -21.29 6.75
N VAL A 71 13.18 -21.71 5.69
CA VAL A 71 13.39 -23.02 5.07
C VAL A 71 14.76 -23.14 4.39
N LYS A 72 15.21 -22.10 3.68
CA LYS A 72 16.53 -22.12 3.00
C LYS A 72 17.69 -22.19 4.00
N ARG A 73 17.57 -21.49 5.12
CA ARG A 73 18.62 -21.40 6.15
C ARG A 73 18.55 -22.56 7.13
N GLY A 74 17.41 -23.24 7.22
CA GLY A 74 17.15 -24.25 8.24
C GLY A 74 17.12 -23.63 9.65
N ARG A 75 16.69 -22.38 9.75
CA ARG A 75 16.69 -21.56 10.97
C ARG A 75 15.36 -20.85 11.13
N ASN A 76 15.12 -20.37 12.35
CA ASN A 76 13.94 -19.58 12.64
C ASN A 76 14.15 -18.17 12.12
N VAL A 77 13.12 -17.62 11.47
CA VAL A 77 13.17 -16.26 10.92
C VAL A 77 11.93 -15.52 11.39
N VAL A 78 12.20 -14.34 11.92
CA VAL A 78 11.28 -13.54 12.71
C VAL A 78 10.89 -12.29 11.93
N ILE A 79 9.65 -11.85 12.14
CA ILE A 79 9.10 -10.58 11.71
C ILE A 79 8.67 -9.82 12.97
N CYS A 80 9.09 -8.57 13.11
CA CYS A 80 8.62 -7.69 14.18
C CYS A 80 8.47 -6.26 13.67
N ALA A 81 7.63 -5.48 14.35
CA ALA A 81 7.47 -4.06 14.08
C ALA A 81 8.77 -3.32 14.41
N SER A 82 9.19 -2.42 13.53
CA SER A 82 10.41 -1.63 13.71
C SER A 82 10.23 -0.25 13.08
N ASN A 83 10.77 0.78 13.75
CA ASN A 83 10.75 2.16 13.24
C ASN A 83 12.11 2.58 12.67
N ASP A 84 13.21 1.92 13.08
CA ASP A 84 14.58 2.25 12.68
C ASP A 84 15.21 1.19 11.75
N GLY A 85 14.56 0.03 11.61
CA GLY A 85 15.04 -1.09 10.81
C GLY A 85 16.21 -1.85 11.44
N LEU A 86 16.52 -1.60 12.70
CA LEU A 86 17.63 -2.21 13.43
C LEU A 86 17.14 -3.21 14.48
N ASP A 87 15.99 -2.94 15.11
CA ASP A 87 15.47 -3.76 16.21
C ASP A 87 13.93 -3.75 16.27
N CYS A 88 13.35 -4.62 17.09
CA CYS A 88 11.91 -4.69 17.36
C CYS A 88 11.47 -3.56 18.31
N ASP A 89 11.60 -2.32 17.85
CA ASP A 89 11.49 -1.11 18.67
C ASP A 89 10.21 -0.29 18.43
N ALA A 90 9.37 -0.71 17.47
CA ALA A 90 8.09 -0.07 17.21
C ALA A 90 6.96 -0.72 18.01
N ASN A 91 6.09 0.12 18.56
CA ASN A 91 4.82 -0.32 19.17
C ASN A 91 3.67 -0.39 18.16
N ASP A 92 3.92 0.07 16.93
CA ASP A 92 2.92 0.20 15.88
C ASP A 92 3.47 -0.37 14.57
N TRP A 93 2.76 -1.36 14.04
CA TRP A 93 3.08 -1.99 12.75
C TRP A 93 2.87 -1.02 11.57
N SER A 94 2.23 0.12 11.82
CA SER A 94 2.14 1.29 10.94
C SER A 94 3.39 2.18 10.94
N GLN A 95 4.50 1.75 11.55
CA GLN A 95 5.82 2.37 11.37
C GLN A 95 6.75 1.59 10.44
N GLY A 96 6.44 0.32 10.19
CA GLY A 96 7.26 -0.59 9.40
C GLY A 96 7.53 -1.87 10.17
N TRP A 97 8.22 -2.79 9.50
CA TRP A 97 8.65 -4.04 10.10
C TRP A 97 9.95 -4.49 9.47
N LEU A 98 10.69 -5.30 10.21
CA LEU A 98 11.90 -5.94 9.71
C LEU A 98 11.77 -7.46 9.79
N VAL A 99 12.65 -8.12 9.05
CA VAL A 99 12.80 -9.57 9.01
C VAL A 99 14.23 -9.91 9.35
N PHE A 100 14.44 -10.79 10.32
CA PHE A 100 15.76 -11.22 10.76
C PHE A 100 15.79 -12.72 11.07
N GLU A 101 16.98 -13.30 10.96
CA GLU A 101 17.27 -14.66 11.41
C GLU A 101 17.58 -14.61 12.91
N ASP A 102 16.79 -15.34 13.71
CA ASP A 102 16.95 -15.49 15.16
C ASP A 102 17.76 -16.76 15.43
N ASN A 103 19.05 -16.59 15.75
CA ASN A 103 19.99 -17.70 15.88
C ASN A 103 20.05 -18.30 17.29
N ASN A 104 19.67 -17.52 18.30
CA ASN A 104 19.69 -17.85 19.73
C ASN A 104 18.32 -18.27 20.25
N ALA A 105 17.26 -18.08 19.47
CA ALA A 105 15.87 -18.37 19.83
C ALA A 105 15.41 -17.61 21.09
N ASP A 106 15.80 -16.35 21.21
CA ASP A 106 15.46 -15.48 22.34
C ASP A 106 14.69 -14.21 21.95
N ALA A 107 14.39 -14.02 20.66
CA ALA A 107 13.55 -12.94 20.20
C ALA A 107 12.14 -13.02 20.83
N ASN A 108 11.63 -11.90 21.33
CA ASN A 108 10.33 -11.82 22.00
C ASN A 108 9.43 -10.67 21.51
N GLY A 109 9.90 -9.92 20.50
CA GLY A 109 9.16 -8.80 19.91
C GLY A 109 9.30 -7.48 20.66
N ALA A 110 10.15 -7.43 21.69
CA ALA A 110 10.52 -6.20 22.38
C ALA A 110 11.89 -5.69 21.93
N THR A 111 12.22 -4.46 22.30
CA THR A 111 13.55 -3.89 22.09
C THR A 111 14.62 -4.79 22.72
N GLY A 112 15.65 -5.08 21.95
CA GLY A 112 16.70 -6.05 22.23
C GLY A 112 16.44 -7.42 21.63
N SER A 113 15.39 -7.60 20.81
CA SER A 113 15.11 -8.88 20.14
C SER A 113 16.04 -9.13 18.97
N VAL A 114 16.61 -8.09 18.35
CA VAL A 114 17.69 -8.25 17.38
C VAL A 114 19.00 -8.01 18.10
N ASP A 115 19.77 -9.07 18.34
CA ASP A 115 20.95 -8.98 19.21
C ASP A 115 22.24 -9.62 18.64
N ALA A 116 23.21 -9.87 19.53
CA ALA A 116 24.50 -10.43 19.18
C ALA A 116 24.39 -11.92 18.83
N GLY A 117 24.07 -12.19 17.57
CA GLY A 117 23.85 -13.54 17.07
C GLY A 117 22.95 -13.52 15.84
N ASP A 118 22.13 -12.48 15.74
CA ASP A 118 21.13 -12.33 14.71
C ASP A 118 21.64 -11.67 13.45
N THR A 119 20.85 -11.83 12.38
CA THR A 119 21.13 -11.17 11.11
C THR A 119 19.85 -10.59 10.55
N VAL A 120 19.78 -9.26 10.46
CA VAL A 120 18.70 -8.57 9.74
C VAL A 120 18.79 -8.92 8.26
N LEU A 121 17.74 -9.56 7.75
CA LEU A 121 17.64 -10.02 6.37
C LEU A 121 17.01 -8.96 5.47
N ARG A 122 16.01 -8.25 5.97
CA ARG A 122 15.30 -7.23 5.19
C ARG A 122 14.49 -6.29 6.08
N VAL A 123 14.54 -5.00 5.75
CA VAL A 123 13.68 -3.97 6.32
C VAL A 123 12.58 -3.62 5.32
N PHE A 124 11.36 -3.42 5.83
CA PHE A 124 10.22 -2.99 5.05
C PHE A 124 9.69 -1.68 5.64
N ASP A 125 10.07 -0.59 4.97
CA ASP A 125 9.47 0.70 5.23
C ASP A 125 8.02 0.71 4.74
N LEU A 126 7.20 1.52 5.41
CA LEU A 126 5.87 1.74 4.92
C LEU A 126 5.86 2.65 3.71
N LEU A 127 5.03 2.26 2.75
CA LEU A 127 4.53 3.19 1.76
C LEU A 127 3.87 4.34 2.52
N ALA A 128 4.23 5.59 2.21
CA ALA A 128 3.77 6.82 2.85
C ALA A 128 2.24 7.01 2.73
N SER A 129 1.50 6.16 3.42
CA SER A 129 0.05 6.13 3.50
C SER A 129 -0.32 6.11 4.97
N ASN A 130 -1.18 7.02 5.38
CA ASN A 130 -1.65 7.18 6.76
C ASN A 130 -2.65 6.07 7.16
N SER A 131 -2.36 4.81 6.80
CA SER A 131 -3.17 3.66 7.19
C SER A 131 -2.81 3.22 8.59
N GLU A 132 -3.83 2.88 9.37
CA GLU A 132 -3.64 2.23 10.65
C GLU A 132 -3.45 0.73 10.41
N ILE A 133 -2.40 0.16 11.00
CA ILE A 133 -2.06 -1.25 10.84
C ILE A 133 -2.00 -1.88 12.22
N SER A 134 -2.76 -2.96 12.41
CA SER A 134 -2.71 -3.75 13.63
C SER A 134 -2.35 -5.19 13.32
N PHE A 135 -1.61 -5.81 14.24
CA PHE A 135 -1.30 -7.23 14.18
C PHE A 135 -1.57 -7.83 15.56
N SER A 136 -2.20 -9.00 15.59
CA SER A 136 -2.49 -9.70 16.84
C SER A 136 -1.24 -10.22 17.56
N ALA A 137 -0.12 -10.35 16.86
CA ALA A 137 1.16 -10.77 17.41
C ALA A 137 2.11 -9.57 17.61
N ALA A 138 2.83 -9.55 18.73
CA ALA A 138 3.98 -8.66 18.91
C ALA A 138 5.17 -9.06 18.01
N LEU A 139 5.29 -10.36 17.75
CA LEU A 139 6.32 -10.97 16.92
C LEU A 139 5.73 -12.15 16.18
N PHE A 140 6.08 -12.31 14.92
CA PHE A 140 5.66 -13.45 14.11
C PHE A 140 6.88 -14.22 13.61
N GLU A 141 6.89 -15.53 13.79
CA GLU A 141 8.06 -16.36 13.47
C GLU A 141 7.68 -17.52 12.56
N TYR A 142 8.54 -17.77 11.57
CA TYR A 142 8.57 -19.01 10.81
C TYR A 142 9.67 -19.92 11.32
N THR A 143 9.30 -21.16 11.66
CA THR A 143 10.24 -22.23 11.96
C THR A 143 11.03 -22.64 10.72
N SER A 144 12.15 -23.36 10.91
CA SER A 144 12.96 -23.95 9.82
C SER A 144 12.18 -24.88 8.86
N LEU A 145 11.01 -25.38 9.26
CA LEU A 145 10.12 -26.20 8.41
C LEU A 145 9.07 -25.35 7.67
N GLY A 146 9.05 -24.04 7.91
CA GLY A 146 8.12 -23.08 7.31
C GLY A 146 6.75 -23.03 7.98
N PHE A 147 6.56 -23.66 9.15
CA PHE A 147 5.34 -23.50 9.95
C PHE A 147 5.38 -22.22 10.78
N SER A 148 4.21 -21.69 11.14
CA SER A 148 4.12 -20.63 12.14
C SER A 148 4.62 -21.18 13.48
N ALA A 149 5.43 -20.43 14.20
CA ALA A 149 5.81 -20.77 15.57
C ALA A 149 4.78 -20.28 16.61
N THR A 150 3.78 -19.50 16.19
CA THR A 150 2.71 -18.99 17.06
C THR A 150 1.74 -20.09 17.49
N GLU A 151 1.12 -19.91 18.65
CA GLU A 151 0.13 -20.85 19.21
C GLU A 151 -1.29 -20.59 18.69
N GLU A 152 -1.54 -19.41 18.12
CA GLU A 152 -2.84 -18.97 17.62
C GLU A 152 -2.79 -18.56 16.14
N ILE A 153 -3.98 -18.40 15.56
CA ILE A 153 -4.14 -17.82 14.23
C ILE A 153 -3.93 -16.32 14.35
N GLU A 154 -2.94 -15.80 13.66
CA GLU A 154 -2.61 -14.39 13.72
C GLU A 154 -3.31 -13.59 12.63
N THR A 155 -3.73 -12.36 12.93
CA THR A 155 -4.46 -11.48 12.02
C THR A 155 -3.74 -10.16 11.86
N PHE A 156 -3.24 -9.90 10.65
CA PHE A 156 -2.69 -8.60 10.24
C PHE A 156 -3.79 -7.80 9.54
N LEU A 157 -4.22 -6.70 10.13
CA LEU A 157 -5.31 -5.85 9.65
C LEU A 157 -4.78 -4.48 9.24
N VAL A 158 -5.19 -4.03 8.05
CA VAL A 158 -4.93 -2.70 7.52
C VAL A 158 -6.24 -1.95 7.41
N CYS A 159 -6.32 -0.81 8.10
CA CYS A 159 -7.42 0.13 8.07
C CYS A 159 -7.01 1.41 7.33
N PRO A 160 -7.87 1.95 6.45
CA PRO A 160 -7.62 3.25 5.85
C PRO A 160 -7.73 4.36 6.91
N GLN A 161 -7.10 5.51 6.65
CA GLN A 161 -7.20 6.69 7.53
C GLN A 161 -8.66 7.14 7.77
N SER A 162 -9.54 6.92 6.79
CA SER A 162 -10.97 7.25 6.88
C SER A 162 -11.75 6.36 7.84
N GLN A 163 -11.13 5.28 8.33
CA GLN A 163 -11.77 4.19 9.08
C GLN A 163 -12.95 3.52 8.35
N ASN A 164 -13.04 3.69 7.02
CA ASN A 164 -14.05 3.00 6.24
C ASN A 164 -13.74 1.50 6.14
N SER A 165 -14.47 0.68 6.88
CA SER A 165 -14.32 -0.77 6.92
C SER A 165 -14.45 -1.46 5.55
N ASP A 166 -15.18 -0.88 4.58
CA ASP A 166 -15.29 -1.44 3.22
C ASP A 166 -13.92 -1.46 2.48
N ASN A 167 -13.05 -0.55 2.87
CA ASN A 167 -11.69 -0.40 2.35
C ASN A 167 -10.63 -1.08 3.23
N ALA A 168 -11.03 -1.66 4.37
CA ALA A 168 -10.12 -2.43 5.22
C ALA A 168 -9.67 -3.72 4.53
N ARG A 169 -8.48 -4.20 4.83
CA ARG A 169 -7.96 -5.47 4.28
C ARG A 169 -7.20 -6.20 5.37
N SER A 170 -7.32 -7.52 5.43
CA SER A 170 -6.56 -8.30 6.41
C SER A 170 -5.94 -9.56 5.82
N ILE A 171 -4.99 -10.11 6.56
CA ILE A 171 -4.42 -11.44 6.33
C ILE A 171 -4.58 -12.22 7.63
N GLU A 172 -5.22 -13.38 7.55
CA GLU A 172 -5.18 -14.39 8.59
C GLU A 172 -4.06 -15.38 8.30
N ILE A 173 -3.24 -15.69 9.30
CA ILE A 173 -2.11 -16.59 9.18
C ILE A 173 -2.42 -17.82 10.03
N SER A 174 -2.65 -18.95 9.36
CA SER A 174 -2.87 -20.22 10.04
C SER A 174 -1.59 -20.73 10.70
N LEU A 175 -1.73 -21.67 11.65
CA LEU A 175 -0.62 -22.39 12.28
C LEU A 175 0.31 -23.10 11.27
N SER A 176 -0.22 -23.47 10.10
CA SER A 176 0.60 -24.01 8.99
C SER A 176 1.57 -22.98 8.37
N GLY A 177 1.50 -21.72 8.82
CA GLY A 177 2.24 -20.59 8.29
C GLY A 177 1.69 -20.02 6.98
N ARG A 178 0.49 -20.46 6.54
CA ARG A 178 -0.15 -19.96 5.32
C ARG A 178 -0.95 -18.70 5.63
N GLY A 179 -0.63 -17.60 4.94
CA GLY A 179 -1.44 -16.38 4.94
C GLY A 179 -2.63 -16.47 3.97
N ARG A 180 -3.81 -16.06 4.44
CA ARG A 180 -5.06 -15.97 3.67
C ARG A 180 -5.59 -14.56 3.75
N ARG A 181 -5.81 -13.92 2.60
CA ARG A 181 -6.37 -12.57 2.52
C ARG A 181 -7.88 -12.59 2.78
N ILE A 182 -8.34 -11.63 3.57
CA ILE A 182 -9.76 -11.36 3.85
C ILE A 182 -10.08 -9.94 3.37
N GLU A 183 -11.25 -9.76 2.77
CA GLU A 183 -11.70 -8.47 2.25
C GLU A 183 -13.05 -8.01 2.80
N ASP A 184 -13.86 -8.91 3.35
CA ASP A 184 -15.23 -8.65 3.78
C ASP A 184 -15.41 -8.98 5.26
N GLY A 185 -16.38 -8.32 5.91
CA GLY A 185 -16.69 -8.55 7.33
C GLY A 185 -15.64 -8.01 8.30
N LEU A 186 -14.75 -7.13 7.82
CA LEU A 186 -13.74 -6.46 8.62
C LEU A 186 -14.35 -5.25 9.34
N VAL A 187 -13.81 -4.92 10.51
CA VAL A 187 -14.20 -3.75 11.29
C VAL A 187 -12.93 -3.02 11.69
N CYS A 188 -12.84 -1.75 11.31
CA CYS A 188 -11.79 -0.87 11.82
C CYS A 188 -12.11 -0.43 13.26
N PRO A 189 -11.09 -0.29 14.11
CA PRO A 189 -11.25 0.15 15.50
C PRO A 189 -11.74 1.59 15.62
#